data_AF-A0A356QDA0-F1
#
_entry.id   AF-A0A356QDA0-F1
#
_cell.length_a   1.000
_cell.length_b   1.000
_cell.length_c   1.000
_cell.angle_alpha   90.00
_cell.angle_beta   90.00
_cell.angle_gamma   90.00
#
_symmetry.space_group_name_H-M   'P 1'
#
loop_
_entity.id
_entity.type
_entity.pdbx_description
1 polymer ?
#
loop_
_entity_poly.entity_id
_entity_poly.type
_entity_poly.pdbx_seq_one_letter_code
_entity_poly.pdbx_strand_id
1 'polypeptide(L)'
;QNTPNQLSQLAKLTRFYDPLTVLAMATGRNGELLALSGPRNPYPGTLGKIEPGAWADLLLVDGDPSRNLDFLHDPEQNLRMIMKGGRIYKDTR
;
A
#
# COMPACT_ATOMS: atom_id res chain seq x y z
N GLN A 1 14.42 9.67 -1.68
CA GLN A 1 15.13 8.68 -2.51
C GLN A 1 14.11 7.65 -2.97
N ASN A 2 14.09 7.30 -4.25
CA ASN A 2 13.28 6.16 -4.72
C ASN A 2 13.99 4.88 -4.27
N THR A 3 13.25 3.97 -3.62
CA THR A 3 13.72 2.66 -3.17
C THR A 3 13.25 1.60 -4.17
N PRO A 4 13.98 1.37 -5.29
CA PRO A 4 13.48 0.59 -6.43
C PRO A 4 13.06 -0.84 -6.08
N ASN A 5 13.56 -1.39 -4.97
CA ASN A 5 13.32 -2.77 -4.57
C ASN A 5 12.36 -2.93 -3.38
N GLN A 6 11.78 -1.85 -2.84
CA GLN A 6 10.99 -1.92 -1.59
C GLN A 6 9.74 -2.80 -1.73
N LEU A 7 9.01 -2.69 -2.84
CA LEU A 7 7.82 -3.51 -3.09
C LEU A 7 8.18 -5.00 -3.22
N SER A 8 9.27 -5.31 -3.92
CA SER A 8 9.80 -6.66 -4.04
C SER A 8 10.28 -7.22 -2.69
N GLN A 9 10.83 -6.38 -1.81
CA GLN A 9 11.18 -6.78 -0.43
C GLN A 9 9.94 -7.12 0.41
N LEU A 10 8.86 -6.34 0.28
CA LEU A 10 7.60 -6.62 0.97
C LEU A 10 7.02 -7.98 0.56
N ALA A 11 7.00 -8.28 -0.74
CA ALA A 11 6.51 -9.57 -1.25
C ALA A 11 7.28 -10.77 -0.66
N LYS A 12 8.60 -10.63 -0.42
CA LYS A 12 9.43 -11.70 0.17
C LYS A 12 9.02 -12.07 1.59
N LEU A 13 8.33 -11.18 2.33
CA LEU A 13 7.85 -11.48 3.69
C LEU A 13 6.77 -12.55 3.70
N THR A 14 6.11 -12.82 2.56
CA THR A 14 5.12 -13.91 2.44
C THR A 14 5.72 -15.31 2.64
N ARG A 15 7.06 -15.43 2.64
CA ARG A 15 7.78 -16.65 3.05
C ARG A 15 7.61 -16.98 4.53
N PHE A 16 7.22 -16.00 5.35
CA PHE A 16 7.14 -16.12 6.81
C PHE A 16 5.77 -15.75 7.38
N TYR A 17 4.95 -15.00 6.64
CA TYR A 17 3.65 -14.48 7.10
C TYR A 17 2.59 -14.64 6.02
N ASP A 18 1.32 -14.71 6.42
CA ASP A 18 0.21 -14.70 5.47
C ASP A 18 0.20 -13.42 4.62
N PRO A 19 -0.16 -13.49 3.32
CA PRO A 19 -0.16 -12.34 2.40
C PRO A 19 -0.93 -11.12 2.92
N LEU A 20 -2.14 -11.34 3.46
CA LEU A 20 -2.95 -10.25 4.03
C LEU A 20 -2.34 -9.68 5.31
N THR A 21 -1.62 -10.48 6.09
CA THR A 21 -0.88 -10.00 7.26
C THR A 21 0.26 -9.07 6.82
N VAL A 22 1.01 -9.44 5.77
CA VAL A 22 2.04 -8.60 5.16
C VAL A 22 1.45 -7.31 4.60
N LEU A 23 0.34 -7.39 3.87
CA LEU A 23 -0.32 -6.22 3.30
C LEU A 23 -0.83 -5.27 4.41
N ALA A 24 -1.41 -5.81 5.48
CA ALA A 24 -1.86 -5.03 6.63
C ALA A 24 -0.69 -4.35 7.35
N MET A 25 0.48 -5.00 7.45
CA MET A 25 1.71 -4.38 7.97
C MET A 25 2.17 -3.20 7.12
N ALA A 26 1.99 -3.24 5.80
CA ALA A 26 2.36 -2.13 4.91
C ALA A 26 1.28 -1.03 4.77
N THR A 27 0.06 -1.28 5.28
CA THR A 27 -1.11 -0.40 5.11
C THR A 27 -1.68 0.01 6.47
N GLY A 28 -2.86 -0.49 6.85
CA GLY A 28 -3.62 -0.03 8.00
C GLY A 28 -2.85 -0.06 9.32
N ARG A 29 -2.06 -1.10 9.59
CA ARG A 29 -1.27 -1.21 10.85
C ARG A 29 -0.14 -0.18 10.90
N ASN A 30 0.52 0.09 9.76
CA ASN A 30 1.53 1.14 9.68
C ASN A 30 0.89 2.54 9.74
N GLY A 31 -0.31 2.71 9.18
CA GLY A 31 -1.10 3.93 9.34
C GLY A 31 -1.47 4.19 10.81
N GLU A 32 -1.89 3.17 11.55
CA GLU A 32 -2.15 3.23 12.98
C GLU A 32 -0.88 3.59 13.77
N LEU A 33 0.25 2.95 13.46
CA LEU A 33 1.54 3.28 14.09
C LEU A 33 1.95 4.73 13.82
N LEU A 34 1.79 5.21 12.59
CA LEU A 34 2.09 6.60 12.22
C LEU A 34 1.19 7.59 12.97
N ALA A 35 -0.10 7.26 13.16
CA ALA A 35 -1.03 8.09 13.92
C ALA A 35 -0.59 8.32 15.38
N LEU A 36 0.20 7.40 15.96
CA LEU A 36 0.80 7.57 17.30
C LEU A 36 1.91 8.62 17.36
N SER A 37 2.33 9.20 16.23
CA SER A 37 3.40 10.21 16.17
C SER A 37 2.97 11.61 16.64
N GLY A 38 1.70 11.79 17.03
CA GLY A 38 1.18 13.04 17.58
C GLY A 38 1.38 14.23 16.63
N PRO A 39 1.88 15.40 17.11
CA PRO A 39 2.10 16.58 16.26
C PRO A 39 3.09 16.37 15.10
N ARG A 40 3.86 15.27 15.12
CA ARG A 40 4.78 14.93 14.03
C ARG A 40 4.10 14.14 12.91
N ASN A 41 2.84 13.73 13.06
CA ASN A 41 2.10 13.07 12.00
C ASN A 41 1.83 14.07 10.87
N PRO A 42 2.42 13.90 9.68
CA PRO A 42 2.22 14.83 8.57
C PRO A 42 0.89 14.62 7.84
N TYR A 43 0.11 13.59 8.20
CA TYR A 43 -1.16 13.25 7.57
C TYR A 43 -2.33 13.42 8.54
N PRO A 44 -3.07 14.54 8.47
CA PRO A 44 -4.31 14.69 9.22
C PRO A 44 -5.38 13.76 8.59
N GLY A 45 -5.70 12.64 9.25
CA GLY A 45 -6.71 11.67 8.81
C GLY A 45 -6.21 10.22 8.79
N THR A 46 -7.13 9.27 8.53
CA THR A 46 -6.80 7.84 8.48
C THR A 46 -6.00 7.50 7.21
N LEU A 47 -4.91 6.75 7.36
CA LEU A 47 -4.09 6.21 6.27
C LEU A 47 -4.14 4.68 6.22
N GLY A 48 -4.04 4.13 5.01
CA GLY A 48 -3.92 2.69 4.79
C GLY A 48 -5.22 1.90 5.01
N LYS A 49 -6.37 2.57 5.08
CA LYS A 49 -7.70 1.96 5.18
C LYS A 49 -8.65 2.54 4.12
N ILE A 50 -9.56 1.72 3.64
CA ILE A 50 -10.64 2.13 2.73
C ILE A 50 -11.90 2.30 3.55
N GLU A 51 -12.13 3.52 4.03
CA GLU A 51 -13.28 3.88 4.86
C GLU A 51 -13.63 5.37 4.66
N PRO A 52 -14.87 5.81 4.94
CA PRO A 52 -15.24 7.21 4.85
C PRO A 52 -14.33 8.11 5.70
N GLY A 53 -13.84 9.20 5.10
CA GLY A 53 -12.95 10.16 5.77
C GLY A 53 -11.46 9.79 5.78
N ALA A 54 -11.08 8.61 5.29
CA ALA A 54 -9.68 8.27 5.04
C ALA A 54 -9.14 9.01 3.80
N TRP A 55 -7.82 9.07 3.69
CA TRP A 55 -7.16 9.59 2.50
C TRP A 55 -7.54 8.75 1.27
N ALA A 56 -7.82 9.44 0.15
CA ALA A 56 -8.10 8.81 -1.13
C ALA A 56 -6.80 8.36 -1.83
N ASP A 57 -6.07 7.48 -1.15
CA ASP A 57 -4.85 6.82 -1.61
C ASP A 57 -5.21 5.38 -1.98
N LEU A 58 -5.24 5.09 -3.28
CA LEU A 58 -5.72 3.81 -3.82
C LEU A 58 -4.74 3.27 -4.86
N LEU A 59 -4.54 1.95 -4.81
CA LEU A 59 -3.87 1.19 -5.86
C LEU A 59 -4.89 0.26 -6.50
N LEU A 60 -4.97 0.24 -7.84
CA LEU A 60 -5.60 -0.86 -8.54
C LEU A 60 -4.51 -1.81 -9.02
N VAL A 61 -4.64 -3.08 -8.66
CA VAL A 61 -3.64 -4.11 -8.91
C VAL A 61 -4.21 -5.23 -9.76
N ASP A 62 -3.38 -5.82 -10.62
CA ASP A 62 -3.66 -7.04 -11.34
C ASP A 62 -3.14 -8.23 -10.52
N GLY A 63 -4.03 -8.84 -9.74
CA GLY A 63 -3.70 -9.94 -8.82
C GLY A 63 -4.69 -10.06 -7.66
N ASP A 64 -4.62 -11.19 -6.94
CA ASP A 64 -5.42 -11.45 -5.75
C ASP A 64 -4.52 -11.40 -4.48
N PRO A 65 -4.56 -10.30 -3.71
CA PRO A 65 -3.71 -10.14 -2.53
C PRO A 65 -4.02 -11.11 -1.40
N SER A 66 -5.15 -11.83 -1.43
CA SER A 66 -5.40 -12.89 -0.43
C SER A 66 -4.63 -14.18 -0.73
N ARG A 67 -4.10 -14.34 -1.95
CA ARG A 67 -3.36 -15.54 -2.37
C ARG A 67 -1.85 -15.35 -2.30
N ASN A 68 -1.34 -14.26 -2.85
CA ASN A 68 0.09 -13.91 -2.82
C ASN A 68 0.26 -12.40 -3.08
N LEU A 69 1.51 -11.93 -3.05
CA LEU A 69 1.87 -10.54 -3.37
C LEU A 69 2.81 -10.45 -4.57
N ASP A 70 2.78 -11.43 -5.48
CA ASP A 70 3.74 -11.53 -6.59
C ASP A 70 3.61 -10.36 -7.58
N PHE A 71 2.43 -9.74 -7.64
CA PHE A 71 2.19 -8.52 -8.40
C PHE A 71 3.12 -7.36 -8.03
N LEU A 72 3.68 -7.36 -6.81
CA LEU A 72 4.65 -6.38 -6.34
C LEU A 72 6.07 -6.57 -6.93
N HIS A 73 6.35 -7.70 -7.58
CA HIS A 73 7.63 -7.94 -8.26
C HIS A 73 7.74 -7.18 -9.58
N ASP A 74 6.62 -6.92 -10.25
CA ASP A 74 6.54 -6.10 -11.46
C ASP A 74 5.42 -5.04 -11.31
N PRO A 75 5.67 -3.99 -10.49
CA PRO A 75 4.67 -2.96 -10.24
C PRO A 75 4.38 -2.11 -11.48
N GLU A 76 5.27 -2.09 -12.47
CA GLU A 76 5.03 -1.34 -13.69
C GLU A 76 3.93 -1.95 -14.54
N GLN A 77 3.89 -3.29 -14.62
CA GLN A 77 2.82 -3.99 -15.31
C GLN A 77 1.58 -4.18 -14.45
N ASN A 78 1.75 -4.47 -13.15
CA ASN A 78 0.64 -4.94 -12.32
C ASN A 78 -0.06 -3.84 -11.52
N LEU A 79 0.54 -2.66 -11.30
CA LEU A 79 -0.17 -1.52 -10.72
C LEU A 79 -0.85 -0.72 -11.84
N ARG A 80 -2.11 -1.07 -12.14
CA ARG A 80 -2.92 -0.49 -13.22
C ARG A 80 -3.34 0.95 -12.93
N MET A 81 -3.54 1.30 -11.66
CA MET A 81 -3.83 2.68 -11.27
C MET A 81 -3.14 3.02 -9.95
N ILE A 82 -2.63 4.25 -9.87
CA ILE A 82 -2.11 4.84 -8.63
C ILE A 82 -2.86 6.16 -8.42
N MET A 83 -3.64 6.23 -7.34
CA MET A 83 -4.29 7.45 -6.86
C MET A 83 -3.65 7.85 -5.53
N LYS A 84 -3.39 9.15 -5.38
CA LYS A 84 -2.90 9.75 -4.14
C LYS A 84 -3.65 11.04 -3.87
N GLY A 85 -4.24 11.16 -2.69
CA GLY A 85 -5.02 12.31 -2.26
C GLY A 85 -6.18 12.63 -3.21
N GLY A 86 -6.78 11.61 -3.82
CA GLY A 86 -7.86 11.77 -4.80
C GLY A 86 -7.39 12.15 -6.22
N ARG A 87 -6.09 12.37 -6.43
CA ARG A 87 -5.52 12.63 -7.76
C ARG A 87 -4.94 11.35 -8.33
N ILE A 88 -5.26 11.05 -9.59
CA ILE A 88 -4.66 9.93 -10.33
C ILE A 88 -3.27 10.34 -10.83
N TYR A 89 -2.26 9.51 -10.55
CA TYR A 89 -0.86 9.67 -10.96
C TYR A 89 -0.42 8.65 -12.01
N LYS A 90 -1.06 7.47 -12.05
CA LYS A 90 -0.88 6.44 -13.08
C LYS A 90 -2.24 5.86 -13.40
N ASP A 91 -2.52 5.66 -14.68
CA ASP A 91 -3.72 4.97 -15.16
C ASP A 91 -3.40 4.23 -16.46
N THR A 92 -3.43 2.90 -16.41
CA THR A 92 -3.21 1.98 -17.53
C THR A 92 -4.29 0.91 -17.59
N ARG A 93 -5.47 1.22 -17.02
CA ARG A 93 -6.68 0.38 -17.05
C ARG A 93 -7.31 0.34 -18.43
#